data_AF-A0A7K0U6G7-F1
#
_entry.id   AF-A0A7K0U6G7-F1
#
_cell.length_a   1.000
_cell.length_b   1.000
_cell.length_c   1.000
_cell.angle_alpha   90.00
_cell.angle_beta   90.00
_cell.angle_gamma   90.00
#
_symmetry.space_group_name_H-M   'P 1'
#
loop_
_entity.id
_entity.type
_entity.pdbx_description
1 polymer ?
#
loop_
_entity_poly.entity_id
_entity_poly.type
_entity_poly.pdbx_seq_one_letter_code
_entity_poly.pdbx_strand_id
1 'polypeptide(L)'
;MPSTQPPGQPFTFIIGCPRSGTTLLRAMLGSHSEISVPPESYFILPALRTTPVNGEFGSSDRRAILDEVLAQKSFKKWRLNADDLLPILEDDSIKTAAATVAAVYAVFARVHGKKIAIDKTPHHTEHVGRLSSAYP
;
A
#
# COMPACT_ATOMS: atom_id res chain seq x y z
N MET A 1 -8.55 9.78 -19.08
CA MET A 1 -7.21 9.19 -19.29
C MET A 1 -6.86 8.40 -18.05
N PRO A 2 -6.48 7.11 -18.13
CA PRO A 2 -6.12 6.36 -16.94
C PRO A 2 -4.76 6.87 -16.45
N SER A 3 -4.74 7.64 -15.36
CA SER A 3 -3.49 7.94 -14.65
C SER A 3 -3.14 6.74 -13.79
N THR A 4 -2.57 5.71 -14.42
CA THR A 4 -1.64 4.79 -13.76
C THR A 4 -0.57 5.67 -13.11
N GLN A 5 -0.22 5.37 -11.86
CA GLN A 5 0.88 6.02 -11.17
C GLN A 5 2.11 6.02 -12.11
N PRO A 6 2.70 7.17 -12.47
CA PRO A 6 3.80 7.19 -13.41
C PRO A 6 4.99 6.41 -12.83
N PRO A 7 5.78 5.71 -13.68
CA PRO A 7 6.99 5.05 -13.21
C PRO A 7 7.89 6.09 -12.52
N GLY A 8 8.21 5.84 -11.25
CA GLY A 8 9.07 6.71 -10.43
C GLY A 8 8.38 7.53 -9.33
N GLN A 9 7.06 7.41 -9.11
CA GLN A 9 6.44 8.08 -7.96
C GLN A 9 6.71 7.32 -6.65
N PRO A 10 7.34 7.94 -5.63
CA PRO A 10 7.77 7.26 -4.42
C PRO A 10 6.60 6.79 -3.55
N PHE A 11 6.73 5.60 -2.96
CA PHE A 11 5.79 5.09 -1.97
C PHE A 11 5.98 5.85 -0.65
N THR A 12 4.95 6.55 -0.20
CA THR A 12 5.10 7.56 0.87
C THR A 12 4.47 7.10 2.18
N PHE A 13 5.15 7.38 3.28
CA PHE A 13 4.72 7.07 4.65
C PHE A 13 4.63 8.32 5.53
N ILE A 14 3.68 8.33 6.45
CA ILE A 14 3.67 9.23 7.62
C ILE A 14 4.20 8.42 8.81
N ILE A 15 5.40 8.77 9.26
CA ILE A 15 6.05 8.17 10.44
C ILE A 15 5.97 9.14 11.63
N GLY A 16 5.69 8.63 12.81
CA GLY A 16 5.68 9.43 14.03
C GLY A 16 5.30 8.61 15.27
N CYS A 17 5.76 9.07 16.43
CA CYS A 17 5.44 8.46 17.72
C CYS A 17 3.90 8.45 17.95
N PRO A 18 3.31 7.42 18.58
CA PRO A 18 1.93 7.49 19.03
C PRO A 18 1.64 8.78 19.80
N ARG A 19 0.45 9.37 19.60
CA ARG A 19 0.01 10.62 20.24
C ARG A 19 0.74 11.90 19.79
N SER A 20 1.51 11.87 18.69
CA SER A 20 2.18 13.06 18.10
C SER A 20 1.33 13.87 17.10
N GLY A 21 0.03 13.61 17.01
CA GLY A 21 -0.84 14.32 16.04
C GLY A 21 -0.77 13.79 14.60
N THR A 22 -0.17 12.63 14.34
CA THR A 22 -0.18 12.01 12.99
C THR A 22 -1.57 11.74 12.43
N THR A 23 -2.58 11.59 13.29
CA THR A 23 -3.99 11.51 12.88
C THR A 23 -4.52 12.85 12.36
N LEU A 24 -4.13 13.98 12.96
CA LEU A 24 -4.48 15.31 12.46
C LEU A 24 -3.80 15.56 11.11
N LEU A 25 -2.51 15.26 10.99
CA LEU A 25 -1.78 15.37 9.72
C LEU A 25 -2.44 14.52 8.62
N ARG A 26 -2.83 13.29 8.95
CA ARG A 26 -3.61 12.44 8.05
C ARG A 26 -4.91 13.11 7.58
N ALA A 27 -5.67 13.76 8.47
CA ALA A 27 -6.91 14.43 8.11
C ALA A 27 -6.67 15.65 7.19
N MET A 28 -5.61 16.41 7.47
CA MET A 28 -5.21 17.55 6.63
C MET A 28 -4.83 17.08 5.21
N LEU A 29 -3.96 16.07 5.11
CA LEU A 29 -3.54 15.52 3.82
C LEU A 29 -4.69 14.84 3.07
N GLY A 30 -5.57 14.13 3.76
CA GLY A 30 -6.75 13.51 3.16
C GLY A 30 -7.77 14.51 2.60
N SER A 31 -7.70 15.78 3.00
CA SER A 31 -8.53 16.86 2.45
C SER A 31 -7.99 17.42 1.12
N HIS A 32 -6.74 17.10 0.75
CA HIS A 32 -6.14 17.55 -0.50
C HIS A 32 -6.82 16.91 -1.72
N SER A 33 -6.94 17.64 -2.83
CA SER A 33 -7.63 17.17 -4.04
C SER A 33 -6.98 15.92 -4.66
N GLU A 34 -5.66 15.76 -4.49
CA GLU A 34 -4.88 14.70 -5.14
C GLU A 34 -4.36 13.61 -4.19
N ILE A 35 -4.47 13.79 -2.88
CA ILE A 35 -3.90 12.89 -1.88
C ILE A 35 -5.01 12.15 -1.15
N SER A 36 -4.77 10.87 -0.90
CA SER A 36 -5.55 10.02 -0.01
C SER A 36 -4.65 9.44 1.07
N VAL A 37 -5.22 9.22 2.26
CA VAL A 37 -4.52 8.57 3.37
C VAL A 37 -5.45 7.46 3.91
N PRO A 38 -5.29 6.20 3.44
CA PRO A 38 -6.16 5.09 3.82
C PRO A 38 -6.15 4.81 5.33
N PRO A 39 -7.17 4.09 5.85
CA PRO A 39 -7.12 3.45 7.16
C PRO A 39 -5.82 2.66 7.37
N GLU A 40 -5.44 2.46 8.63
CA GLU A 40 -4.21 1.74 8.98
C GLU A 40 -4.17 0.36 8.31
N SER A 41 -3.06 0.06 7.64
CA SER A 41 -2.95 -1.07 6.71
C SER A 41 -2.64 -2.37 7.46
N TYR A 42 -1.61 -2.36 8.31
CA TYR A 42 -1.08 -3.52 9.05
C TYR A 42 -0.61 -4.72 8.20
N PHE A 43 -0.90 -4.76 6.89
CA PHE A 43 -0.45 -5.79 5.96
C PHE A 43 0.92 -5.51 5.32
N ILE A 44 1.47 -4.29 5.40
CA ILE A 44 2.74 -3.95 4.72
C ILE A 44 3.89 -4.80 5.24
N LEU A 45 4.11 -4.81 6.57
CA LEU A 45 5.24 -5.55 7.15
C LEU A 45 5.12 -7.07 6.98
N PRO A 46 3.94 -7.69 7.12
CA PRO A 46 3.74 -9.09 6.75
C PRO A 46 3.98 -9.38 5.27
N ALA A 47 3.45 -8.57 4.35
CA ALA A 47 3.66 -8.74 2.90
C ALA A 47 5.15 -8.68 2.53
N LEU A 48 5.93 -7.80 3.18
CA LEU A 48 7.38 -7.72 3.01
C LEU A 48 8.15 -8.94 3.55
N ARG A 49 7.49 -9.92 4.19
CA ARG A 49 8.08 -11.22 4.57
C ARG A 49 7.85 -12.29 3.51
N THR A 50 6.98 -12.05 2.53
CA THR A 50 6.70 -13.00 1.46
C THR A 50 7.96 -13.26 0.65
N THR A 51 8.38 -14.52 0.60
CA THR A 51 9.51 -15.01 -0.19
C THR A 51 8.98 -15.73 -1.44
N PRO A 52 9.56 -15.50 -2.62
CA PRO A 52 9.16 -16.20 -3.84
C PRO A 52 9.21 -17.72 -3.70
N VAL A 53 8.12 -18.40 -4.02
CA VAL A 53 8.03 -19.87 -3.91
C VAL A 53 8.99 -20.59 -4.88
N ASN A 54 9.17 -20.03 -6.09
CA ASN A 54 9.95 -20.65 -7.17
C ASN A 54 11.27 -19.92 -7.46
N GLY A 55 11.77 -19.12 -6.52
CA GLY A 55 12.97 -18.30 -6.69
C GLY A 55 12.75 -16.98 -7.45
N GLU A 56 11.67 -16.88 -8.24
CA GLU A 56 11.23 -15.64 -8.90
C GLU A 56 9.85 -15.20 -8.42
N PHE A 57 9.70 -13.89 -8.19
CA PHE A 57 8.44 -13.31 -7.71
C PHE A 57 7.40 -13.28 -8.84
N GLY A 58 6.28 -13.95 -8.61
CA GLY A 58 5.24 -14.16 -9.62
C GLY A 58 3.81 -13.95 -9.11
N SER A 59 2.84 -14.37 -9.93
CA SER A 59 1.41 -14.22 -9.65
C SER A 59 0.96 -14.92 -8.37
N SER A 60 1.58 -16.05 -8.00
CA SER A 60 1.32 -16.75 -6.74
C SER A 60 1.72 -15.92 -5.51
N ASP A 61 2.84 -15.22 -5.58
CA ASP A 61 3.32 -14.38 -4.48
C ASP A 61 2.46 -13.12 -4.36
N ARG A 62 2.08 -12.52 -5.51
CA ARG A 62 1.09 -11.42 -5.55
C ARG A 62 -0.23 -11.85 -4.93
N ARG A 63 -0.73 -13.05 -5.27
CA ARG A 63 -1.97 -13.61 -4.71
C ARG A 63 -1.88 -13.75 -3.19
N ALA A 64 -0.81 -14.33 -2.67
CA ALA A 64 -0.63 -14.47 -1.22
C ALA A 64 -0.69 -13.13 -0.48
N ILE A 65 -0.08 -12.07 -1.06
CA ILE A 65 -0.14 -10.72 -0.50
C ILE A 65 -1.55 -10.14 -0.59
N LEU A 66 -2.25 -10.29 -1.72
CA LEU A 66 -3.62 -9.79 -1.85
C LEU A 66 -4.58 -10.50 -0.89
N ASP A 67 -4.43 -11.81 -0.70
CA ASP A 67 -5.23 -12.58 0.26
C ASP A 67 -5.00 -12.07 1.69
N GLU A 68 -3.76 -11.74 2.05
CA GLU A 68 -3.44 -11.12 3.33
C GLU A 68 -4.04 -9.72 3.48
N VAL A 69 -3.98 -8.89 2.43
CA VAL A 69 -4.63 -7.57 2.40
C VAL A 69 -6.13 -7.71 2.65
N LEU A 70 -6.80 -8.62 1.93
CA LEU A 70 -8.24 -8.86 2.04
C LEU A 70 -8.65 -9.45 3.40
N ALA A 71 -7.76 -10.22 4.03
CA ALA A 71 -7.99 -10.78 5.36
C ALA A 71 -7.93 -9.73 6.49
N GLN A 72 -7.31 -8.57 6.25
CA GLN A 72 -7.24 -7.53 7.27
C GLN A 72 -8.62 -6.96 7.61
N LYS A 73 -8.97 -6.96 8.90
CA LYS A 73 -10.23 -6.35 9.38
C LYS A 73 -10.34 -4.87 9.00
N SER A 74 -9.22 -4.16 8.88
CA SER A 74 -9.17 -2.77 8.47
C SER A 74 -9.50 -2.56 6.99
N PHE A 75 -9.32 -3.57 6.13
CA PHE A 75 -9.56 -3.46 4.68
C PHE A 75 -10.99 -3.06 4.34
N LYS A 76 -12.00 -3.52 5.10
CA LYS A 76 -13.40 -3.09 4.92
C LYS A 76 -13.57 -1.57 4.99
N LYS A 77 -12.72 -0.88 5.76
CA LYS A 77 -12.76 0.60 5.90
C LYS A 77 -12.16 1.30 4.68
N TRP A 78 -11.42 0.60 3.83
CA TRP A 78 -10.80 1.14 2.63
C TRP A 78 -11.82 1.35 1.51
N ARG A 79 -13.02 0.76 1.59
CA ARG A 79 -14.06 0.86 0.54
C ARG A 79 -13.52 0.46 -0.84
N LEU A 80 -12.69 -0.58 -0.86
CA LEU A 80 -12.25 -1.27 -2.07
C LEU A 80 -12.99 -2.61 -2.17
N ASN A 81 -13.32 -3.00 -3.39
CA ASN A 81 -13.78 -4.35 -3.69
C ASN A 81 -12.56 -5.23 -3.99
N ALA A 82 -12.67 -6.54 -3.72
CA ALA A 82 -11.61 -7.48 -4.06
C ALA A 82 -11.30 -7.46 -5.57
N ASP A 83 -12.33 -7.28 -6.39
CA ASP A 83 -12.23 -7.22 -7.85
C ASP A 83 -11.37 -6.06 -8.35
N ASP A 84 -11.28 -4.95 -7.59
CA ASP A 84 -10.44 -3.79 -7.94
C ASP A 84 -8.95 -4.15 -7.93
N LEU A 85 -8.57 -5.19 -7.18
CA LEU A 85 -7.18 -5.63 -7.00
C LEU A 85 -6.79 -6.76 -7.96
N LEU A 86 -7.75 -7.40 -8.64
CA LEU A 86 -7.46 -8.51 -9.57
C LEU A 86 -6.44 -8.15 -10.66
N PRO A 87 -6.44 -6.93 -11.25
CA PRO A 87 -5.43 -6.57 -12.26
C PRO A 87 -3.98 -6.64 -11.77
N ILE A 88 -3.74 -6.54 -10.46
CA ILE A 88 -2.38 -6.67 -9.87
C ILE A 88 -1.83 -8.07 -10.11
N LEU A 89 -2.68 -9.09 -10.16
CA LEU A 89 -2.27 -10.48 -10.33
C LEU A 89 -1.73 -10.77 -11.72
N GLU A 90 -2.22 -10.05 -12.72
CA GLU A 90 -1.86 -10.20 -14.13
C GLU A 90 -0.75 -9.23 -14.56
N ASP A 91 -0.32 -8.31 -13.67
CA ASP A 91 0.71 -7.34 -13.98
C ASP A 91 2.12 -7.94 -13.77
N ASP A 92 2.72 -8.40 -14.87
CA ASP A 92 4.06 -8.96 -14.88
C ASP A 92 5.18 -7.95 -14.62
N SER A 93 4.90 -6.65 -14.63
CA SER A 93 5.88 -5.64 -14.21
C SER A 93 6.09 -5.62 -12.69
N ILE A 94 5.13 -6.17 -11.92
CA ILE A 94 5.21 -6.25 -10.45
C ILE A 94 6.04 -7.48 -10.05
N LYS A 95 7.32 -7.23 -9.77
CA LYS A 95 8.33 -8.26 -9.45
C LYS A 95 8.75 -8.31 -7.98
N THR A 96 8.09 -7.58 -7.08
CA THR A 96 8.42 -7.60 -5.65
C THR A 96 7.19 -7.44 -4.76
N ALA A 97 7.32 -7.85 -3.49
CA ALA A 97 6.30 -7.63 -2.48
C ALA A 97 6.03 -6.13 -2.26
N ALA A 98 7.08 -5.31 -2.24
CA ALA A 98 6.99 -3.86 -2.12
C ALA A 98 6.21 -3.24 -3.29
N ALA A 99 6.48 -3.66 -4.53
CA ALA A 99 5.75 -3.21 -5.71
C ALA A 99 4.27 -3.66 -5.68
N THR A 100 4.00 -4.88 -5.16
CA THR A 100 2.62 -5.38 -5.00
C THR A 100 1.83 -4.51 -4.02
N VAL A 101 2.43 -4.18 -2.86
CA VAL A 101 1.84 -3.27 -1.89
C VAL A 101 1.63 -1.88 -2.51
N ALA A 102 2.62 -1.33 -3.20
CA ALA A 102 2.48 -0.04 -3.87
C ALA A 102 1.32 -0.03 -4.88
N ALA A 103 1.13 -1.12 -5.63
CA ALA A 103 0.01 -1.26 -6.55
C ALA A 103 -1.36 -1.27 -5.85
N VAL A 104 -1.49 -1.92 -4.68
CA VAL A 104 -2.72 -1.87 -3.87
C VAL A 104 -3.08 -0.42 -3.50
N TYR A 105 -2.07 0.38 -3.14
CA TYR A 105 -2.25 1.80 -2.81
C TYR A 105 -2.56 2.65 -4.05
N ALA A 106 -1.95 2.34 -5.19
CA ALA A 106 -2.28 3.01 -6.46
C ALA A 106 -3.75 2.74 -6.85
N VAL A 107 -4.23 1.51 -6.68
CA VAL A 107 -5.65 1.17 -6.86
C VAL A 107 -6.52 1.95 -5.87
N PHE A 108 -6.13 2.01 -4.59
CA PHE A 108 -6.85 2.80 -3.59
C PHE A 108 -6.98 4.27 -4.00
N ALA A 109 -5.87 4.92 -4.37
CA ALA A 109 -5.90 6.31 -4.82
C ALA A 109 -6.88 6.48 -5.99
N ARG A 110 -6.77 5.62 -7.01
CA ARG A 110 -7.60 5.67 -8.22
C ARG A 110 -9.09 5.52 -7.93
N VAL A 111 -9.49 4.51 -7.14
CA VAL A 111 -10.90 4.27 -6.79
C VAL A 111 -11.50 5.45 -6.01
N HIS A 112 -10.69 6.13 -5.20
CA HIS A 112 -11.11 7.33 -4.46
C HIS A 112 -10.93 8.64 -5.24
N GLY A 113 -10.62 8.58 -6.54
CA GLY A 113 -10.47 9.76 -7.40
C GLY A 113 -9.24 10.62 -7.06
N LYS A 114 -8.22 10.03 -6.42
CA LYS A 114 -6.97 10.67 -6.02
C LYS A 114 -5.81 10.15 -6.87
N LYS A 115 -4.71 10.90 -6.86
CA LYS A 115 -3.48 10.52 -7.58
C LYS A 115 -2.51 9.74 -6.70
N ILE A 116 -2.50 10.04 -5.40
CA ILE A 116 -1.52 9.53 -4.44
C ILE A 116 -2.24 8.92 -3.26
N ALA A 117 -1.74 7.79 -2.76
CA ALA A 117 -2.09 7.25 -1.46
C ALA A 117 -0.85 7.19 -0.56
N ILE A 118 -0.99 7.67 0.67
CA ILE A 118 0.08 7.73 1.67
C ILE A 118 -0.28 6.79 2.82
N ASP A 119 0.60 5.84 3.16
CA ASP A 119 0.38 5.02 4.36
C ASP A 119 0.59 5.84 5.63
N LYS A 120 -0.31 5.66 6.58
CA LYS A 120 -0.09 6.04 7.97
C LYS A 120 -0.50 4.86 8.83
N THR A 121 0.47 4.20 9.44
CA THR A 121 0.24 3.17 10.44
C THR A 121 1.24 3.37 11.60
N PRO A 122 0.80 3.63 12.84
CA PRO A 122 1.71 3.96 13.96
C PRO A 122 2.82 2.95 14.21
N HIS A 123 2.53 1.66 14.01
CA HIS A 123 3.48 0.56 14.19
C HIS A 123 4.69 0.68 13.25
N HIS A 124 4.59 1.37 12.12
CA HIS A 124 5.72 1.54 11.19
C HIS A 124 6.91 2.30 11.79
N THR A 125 6.70 3.09 12.84
CA THR A 125 7.79 3.81 13.55
C THR A 125 8.86 2.87 14.11
N GLU A 126 8.49 1.63 14.48
CA GLU A 126 9.43 0.62 14.99
C GLU A 126 10.19 -0.11 13.87
N HIS A 127 9.79 0.07 12.61
CA HIS A 127 10.28 -0.70 11.46
C HIS A 127 10.82 0.19 10.33
N VAL A 128 11.19 1.44 10.63
CA VAL A 128 11.63 2.43 9.63
C VAL A 128 12.80 1.91 8.77
N GLY A 129 13.80 1.26 9.37
CA GLY A 129 14.93 0.71 8.61
C GLY A 129 14.51 -0.35 7.59
N ARG A 130 13.55 -1.21 7.96
CA ARG A 130 12.99 -2.23 7.06
C ARG A 130 12.19 -1.59 5.93
N LEU A 131 11.38 -0.57 6.24
CA LEU A 131 10.58 0.14 5.24
C LEU A 131 11.48 0.91 4.27
N SER A 132 12.46 1.64 4.77
CA SER A 132 13.43 2.38 3.95
C SER A 132 14.24 1.46 3.04
N SER A 133 14.59 0.25 3.50
CA SER A 133 15.26 -0.74 2.65
C SER A 133 14.36 -1.30 1.55
N ALA A 134 13.05 -1.37 1.79
CA ALA A 134 12.07 -1.92 0.84
C ALA A 134 11.54 -0.87 -0.16
N TYR A 135 11.61 0.42 0.18
CA TYR A 135 11.12 1.55 -0.59
C TYR A 135 12.20 2.65 -0.64
N PRO A 136 13.18 2.55 -1.57
CA PRO A 136 14.28 3.50 -1.69
C PRO A 136 13.86 4.85 -2.29
#